data_AF-A0AAW2QBU6-F1
#
_entry.id   AF-A0AAW2QBU6-F1
#
_cell.length_a   1.000
_cell.length_b   1.000
_cell.length_c   1.000
_cell.angle_alpha   90.00
_cell.angle_beta   90.00
_cell.angle_gamma   90.00
#
_symmetry.space_group_name_H-M   'P 1'
#
loop_
_entity.id
_entity.type
_entity.pdbx_description
1 polymer ?
#
loop_
_entity_poly.entity_id
_entity_poly.type
_entity_poly.pdbx_seq_one_letter_code
_entity_poly.pdbx_strand_id
1 'polypeptide(L)'
;MVGQWEMQSLKHGKMRINNSGQIAPLDEIIKLKEKYRFRVILDESKFFWSSGSSGRGLTEHFNVPIEKVDIVTAAMGHALATEGGFCTGSARVIDHQ
;
A
#
# COMPACT_ATOMS: atom_id res chain seq x y z
N MET A 1 -17.82 6.69 11.37
CA MET A 1 -16.79 7.62 10.87
C MET A 1 -15.44 7.06 11.22
N VAL A 2 -14.79 6.34 10.31
CA VAL A 2 -13.47 5.73 10.57
C VAL A 2 -12.42 6.74 10.15
N GLY A 3 -11.73 7.33 11.14
CA GLY A 3 -10.68 8.32 10.92
C GLY A 3 -9.47 7.68 10.24
N GLN A 4 -9.14 8.15 9.04
CA GLN A 4 -7.88 7.85 8.37
C GLN A 4 -6.75 8.64 9.04
N TRP A 5 -5.68 7.95 9.40
CA TRP A 5 -4.52 8.49 10.09
C TRP A 5 -3.80 9.55 9.25
N GLU A 6 -3.95 10.82 9.61
CA GLU A 6 -3.21 11.93 9.03
C GLU A 6 -1.90 12.13 9.82
N MET A 7 -0.81 11.50 9.38
CA MET A 7 0.54 11.86 9.87
C MET A 7 0.99 13.14 9.17
N GLN A 8 0.66 14.27 9.77
CA GLN A 8 1.27 15.56 9.43
C GLN A 8 2.70 15.66 9.98
N SER A 9 3.47 16.51 9.30
CA SER A 9 4.80 17.07 9.62
C SER A 9 5.98 16.27 9.03
N LEU A 10 6.83 16.81 8.13
CA LEU A 10 7.45 18.14 8.16
C LEU A 10 7.82 18.61 6.73
N LYS A 11 7.49 19.88 6.47
CA LYS A 11 8.13 20.86 5.57
C LYS A 11 9.38 20.34 4.80
N HIS A 12 9.29 20.22 3.47
CA HIS A 12 10.38 20.13 2.45
C HIS A 12 10.52 18.90 1.51
N GLY A 13 9.52 18.02 1.34
CA GLY A 13 9.61 17.02 0.25
C GLY A 13 8.37 16.16 0.13
N LYS A 14 7.52 16.48 -0.85
CA LYS A 14 6.11 16.04 -0.98
C LYS A 14 5.83 14.54 -0.73
N MET A 15 4.76 14.26 0.04
CA MET A 15 3.96 13.03 -0.01
C MET A 15 2.46 13.37 0.04
N ARG A 16 1.63 12.77 -0.84
CA ARG A 16 0.16 12.87 -0.84
C ARG A 16 -0.48 11.67 -1.57
N ILE A 17 -1.63 11.18 -1.09
CA ILE A 17 -2.69 10.68 -1.98
C ILE A 17 -4.09 11.09 -1.49
N ASN A 18 -4.72 12.01 -2.23
CA ASN A 18 -6.16 12.02 -2.51
C ASN A 18 -6.34 12.73 -3.88
N ASN A 19 -6.93 12.04 -4.84
CA ASN A 19 -7.31 12.46 -6.20
C ASN A 19 -6.22 13.03 -7.14
N SER A 20 -4.96 13.17 -6.72
CA SER A 20 -3.90 13.80 -7.52
C SER A 20 -2.99 12.84 -8.31
N GLY A 21 -3.26 11.53 -8.31
CA GLY A 21 -2.51 10.54 -9.09
C GLY A 21 -1.04 10.33 -8.70
N GLN A 22 -0.58 10.90 -7.58
CA GLN A 22 0.80 10.73 -7.11
C GLN A 22 0.96 9.38 -6.40
N ILE A 23 2.05 8.69 -6.70
CA ILE A 23 2.41 7.39 -6.11
C ILE A 23 3.30 7.64 -4.89
N ALA A 24 2.98 7.03 -3.74
CA ALA A 24 3.82 7.10 -2.55
C ALA A 24 5.14 6.34 -2.77
N PRO A 25 6.30 6.86 -2.31
CA PRO A 25 7.59 6.22 -2.49
C PRO A 25 7.70 4.99 -1.57
N LEU A 26 7.25 3.84 -2.06
CA LEU A 26 7.15 2.60 -1.28
C LEU A 26 8.53 2.14 -0.80
N ASP A 27 9.57 2.29 -1.61
CA ASP A 27 10.95 1.96 -1.26
C ASP A 27 11.46 2.75 -0.04
N GLU A 28 11.20 4.05 0.03
CA GLU A 28 11.57 4.89 1.18
C GLU A 28 10.77 4.53 2.44
N ILE A 29 9.47 4.25 2.30
CA ILE A 29 8.62 3.82 3.41
C ILE A 29 9.15 2.50 3.99
N ILE A 30 9.59 1.57 3.14
CA ILE A 30 10.13 0.28 3.57
C ILE A 30 11.49 0.44 4.26
N LYS A 31 12.35 1.37 3.81
CA LYS A 31 13.59 1.72 4.54
C LYS A 31 13.27 2.26 5.95
N LEU A 32 12.25 3.12 6.06
CA LEU A 32 11.80 3.63 7.35
C LEU A 32 11.20 2.52 8.23
N LYS A 33 10.45 1.58 7.65
CA LYS A 33 9.93 0.39 8.34
C LYS A 33 11.07 -0.39 9.00
N GLU A 34 12.14 -0.65 8.26
CA GLU A 34 13.29 -1.40 8.79
C GLU A 34 14.00 -0.65 9.92
N LYS A 35 14.10 0.68 9.81
CA LYS A 35 14.72 1.54 10.81
C LYS A 35 13.90 1.69 12.09
N TYR A 36 12.60 1.92 11.97
CA TYR A 36 11.72 2.30 13.10
C TYR A 36 10.76 1.18 13.55
N ARG A 37 10.78 0.02 12.87
CA ARG A 37 10.03 -1.19 13.25
C ARG A 37 8.51 -0.99 13.38
N PHE A 38 7.92 -0.22 12.46
CA PHE A 38 6.46 -0.11 12.34
C PHE A 38 5.90 -1.12 11.31
N ARG A 39 4.57 -1.24 11.25
CA ARG A 39 3.87 -2.07 10.26
C ARG A 39 3.42 -1.23 9.07
N VAL A 40 3.52 -1.78 7.87
CA VAL A 40 3.09 -1.17 6.61
C VAL A 40 1.84 -1.91 6.11
N ILE A 41 0.76 -1.14 5.97
CA ILE A 41 -0.48 -1.55 5.31
C ILE A 41 -0.52 -0.80 3.98
N LEU A 42 -0.53 -1.53 2.87
CA LEU A 42 -0.51 -0.98 1.51
C LEU A 42 -1.89 -1.14 0.86
N ASP A 43 -2.52 -0.01 0.53
CA ASP A 43 -3.76 0.00 -0.26
C ASP A 43 -3.43 0.07 -1.76
N GLU A 44 -3.73 -1.01 -2.48
CA GLU A 44 -3.52 -1.13 -3.92
C GLU A 44 -4.79 -0.97 -4.76
N SER A 45 -5.91 -0.50 -4.20
CA SER A 45 -7.20 -0.41 -4.90
C SER A 45 -7.18 0.26 -6.29
N LYS A 46 -6.21 1.14 -6.56
CA LYS A 46 -6.05 1.86 -7.84
C LYS A 46 -4.89 1.36 -8.71
N PHE A 47 -4.01 0.53 -8.17
CA PHE A 47 -2.75 0.10 -8.79
C PHE A 47 -2.70 -1.40 -9.03
N PHE A 48 -3.49 -2.17 -8.28
CA PHE A 48 -3.68 -3.58 -8.47
C PHE A 48 -4.11 -3.83 -9.91
N TRP A 49 -3.42 -4.74 -10.60
CA TRP A 49 -3.64 -5.10 -12.01
C TRP A 49 -3.28 -4.03 -13.06
N SER A 50 -3.01 -2.78 -12.68
CA SER A 50 -2.70 -1.69 -13.62
C SER A 50 -1.23 -1.28 -13.66
N SER A 51 -0.45 -1.63 -12.62
CA SER A 51 0.99 -1.31 -12.54
C SER A 51 1.86 -2.56 -12.36
N GLY A 52 3.11 -2.46 -12.87
CA GLY A 52 4.04 -3.59 -12.97
C GLY A 52 3.96 -4.30 -14.33
N SER A 53 5.09 -4.86 -14.79
CA SER A 53 5.17 -5.59 -16.06
C SER A 53 4.27 -6.84 -16.10
N SER A 54 4.01 -7.41 -14.93
CA SER A 54 3.12 -8.56 -14.73
C SER A 54 1.80 -8.22 -14.02
N GLY A 55 1.54 -6.93 -13.76
CA GLY A 55 0.31 -6.46 -13.10
C GLY A 55 0.24 -6.72 -11.59
N ARG A 56 1.38 -6.97 -10.92
CA ARG A 56 1.43 -7.27 -9.47
C ARG A 56 1.34 -6.02 -8.57
N GLY A 57 1.21 -4.83 -9.15
CA GLY A 57 0.98 -3.60 -8.41
C GLY A 57 2.24 -2.79 -8.10
N LEU A 58 2.18 -2.01 -7.03
CA LEU A 58 3.24 -1.05 -6.66
C LEU A 58 4.50 -1.74 -6.15
N THR A 59 4.37 -2.91 -5.53
CA THR A 59 5.53 -3.70 -5.09
C THR A 59 6.43 -4.06 -6.27
N GLU A 60 5.85 -4.46 -7.40
CA GLU A 60 6.58 -4.69 -8.64
C GLU A 60 7.13 -3.38 -9.23
N HIS A 61 6.33 -2.31 -9.23
CA HIS A 61 6.74 -1.00 -9.76
C HIS A 61 8.00 -0.43 -9.06
N PHE A 62 8.09 -0.58 -7.74
CA PHE A 62 9.23 -0.12 -6.94
C PHE A 62 10.31 -1.19 -6.70
N ASN A 63 10.17 -2.38 -7.30
CA ASN A 63 11.04 -3.53 -7.06
C ASN A 63 11.21 -3.86 -5.55
N VAL A 64 10.11 -3.71 -4.80
CA VAL A 64 10.02 -4.02 -3.37
C VAL A 64 9.48 -5.44 -3.22
N PRO A 65 10.17 -6.33 -2.51
CA PRO A 65 9.64 -7.66 -2.23
C PRO A 65 8.34 -7.57 -1.43
N ILE A 66 7.32 -8.34 -1.84
CA ILE A 66 5.99 -8.34 -1.22
C ILE A 66 6.05 -8.69 0.28
N GLU A 67 7.04 -9.49 0.71
CA GLU A 67 7.20 -9.90 2.10
C GLU A 67 7.60 -8.73 3.01
N LYS A 68 8.07 -7.61 2.44
CA LYS A 68 8.35 -6.39 3.19
C LYS A 68 7.09 -5.58 3.50
N VAL A 69 5.95 -5.90 2.89
CA VAL A 69 4.64 -5.29 3.21
C VAL A 69 3.89 -6.24 4.13
N ASP A 70 3.36 -5.72 5.27
CA ASP A 70 2.74 -6.60 6.27
C ASP A 70 1.32 -7.02 5.87
N ILE A 71 0.57 -6.06 5.32
CA ILE A 71 -0.80 -6.27 4.83
C ILE A 71 -0.94 -5.51 3.52
N VAL A 72 -1.47 -6.18 2.49
CA VAL A 72 -1.94 -5.54 1.26
C VAL A 72 -3.46 -5.60 1.25
N THR A 73 -4.09 -4.47 0.97
CA THR A 73 -5.54 -4.36 0.83
C THR A 73 -5.89 -3.81 -0.54
N ALA A 74 -6.97 -4.28 -1.14
CA ALA A 74 -7.48 -3.67 -2.37
C ALA A 74 -9.00 -3.82 -2.49
N ALA A 75 -9.64 -2.76 -2.97
CA ALA A 75 -11.02 -2.77 -3.40
C ALA A 75 -11.13 -3.32 -4.84
N MET A 76 -12.13 -4.16 -5.08
CA MET A 76 -12.34 -4.80 -6.39
C MET A 76 -13.15 -3.93 -7.35
N GLY A 77 -13.72 -2.82 -6.87
CA GLY A 77 -14.61 -1.94 -7.65
C GLY A 77 -13.96 -1.19 -8.81
N HIS A 78 -12.63 -1.14 -8.87
CA HIS A 78 -11.90 -0.48 -9.97
C HIS A 78 -11.48 -1.50 -11.03
N ALA A 79 -10.44 -2.29 -10.75
CA ALA A 79 -9.84 -3.18 -11.74
C ALA A 79 -10.73 -4.39 -12.11
N LEU A 80 -11.57 -4.86 -11.19
CA LEU A 80 -12.41 -6.06 -11.38
C LEU A 80 -13.89 -5.73 -11.60
N ALA A 81 -14.26 -4.44 -11.63
CA ALA A 81 -15.64 -3.97 -11.85
C ALA A 81 -16.72 -4.66 -10.98
N THR A 82 -16.34 -5.11 -9.78
CA THR A 82 -17.23 -5.81 -8.84
C THR A 82 -17.17 -5.15 -7.47
N GLU A 83 -18.20 -5.36 -6.65
CA GLU A 83 -18.19 -4.94 -5.26
C GLU A 83 -17.35 -5.88 -4.38
N GLY A 84 -16.81 -5.34 -3.29
CA GLY A 84 -15.97 -6.06 -2.34
C GLY A 84 -14.50 -5.62 -2.32
N GLY A 85 -13.72 -6.34 -1.52
CA GLY A 85 -12.29 -6.11 -1.35
C GLY A 85 -11.62 -7.30 -0.68
N PHE A 86 -10.30 -7.36 -0.78
CA PHE A 86 -9.50 -8.38 -0.11
C PHE A 86 -8.39 -7.73 0.73
N CYS A 87 -7.99 -8.48 1.76
CA CYS A 87 -6.81 -8.20 2.56
C CYS A 87 -5.93 -9.46 2.53
N THR A 88 -4.65 -9.30 2.22
CA THR A 88 -3.67 -10.39 2.23
C THR A 88 -2.47 -10.01 3.07
N GLY A 89 -1.87 -10.99 3.72
CA GLY A 89 -0.72 -10.83 4.59
C GLY A 89 -0.17 -12.20 4.97
N SER A 90 0.92 -12.22 5.73
CA SER A 90 1.44 -13.50 6.25
C SER A 90 0.42 -14.22 7.14
N ALA A 91 0.47 -15.56 7.22
CA ALA A 91 -0.41 -16.37 8.07
C ALA A 91 -0.53 -15.81 9.51
N ARG A 92 0.62 -15.45 10.09
CA ARG A 92 0.67 -14.82 11.42
C ARG A 92 -0.16 -13.53 11.52
N VAL A 93 -0.13 -12.71 10.48
CA VAL A 93 -0.84 -11.43 10.45
C VAL A 93 -2.34 -11.65 10.25
N ILE A 94 -2.75 -12.55 9.34
CA ILE A 94 -4.16 -12.87 9.10
C ILE A 94 -4.83 -13.57 10.28
N ASP A 95 -4.10 -14.42 11.03
CA ASP A 95 -4.64 -15.12 12.20
C ASP A 95 -5.01 -14.18 13.37
N HIS A 96 -4.53 -12.93 13.33
CA HIS A 96 -4.74 -11.93 14.38
C HIS A 96 -5.46 -10.67 13.85
N GLN A 97 -6.15 -10.78 12.71
CA GLN A 97 -6.97 -9.72 12.11
C GLN A 97 -8.41 -9.74 12.60
#